data_AF-A0A1F3LI02-F1
#
_entry.id   AF-A0A1F3LI02-F1
#
_cell.length_a   1.000
_cell.length_b   1.000
_cell.length_c   1.000
_cell.angle_alpha   90.00
_cell.angle_beta   90.00
_cell.angle_gamma   90.00
#
_symmetry.space_group_name_H-M   'P 1'
#
loop_
_entity.id
_entity.type
_entity.pdbx_description
1 polymer ?
#
loop_
_entity_poly.entity_id
_entity_poly.type
_entity_poly.pdbx_seq_one_letter_code
_entity_poly.pdbx_strand_id
1 'polypeptide(L)'
;MKKIKIVFTVAVLMLAFGACKYDFIIPEEAPPVDPNASEVSFSQKVLPIFTTGNNCTACHKTGGTSPDLTAANAYNVINNAKYINIANPSGSKIYSVAAPSTSEHSHKKYTATEAVIVLSWITQGAKNN
;
A
#
# COMPACT_ATOMS: atom_id res chain seq x y z
N MET A 1 26.92 -30.80 43.24
CA MET A 1 25.82 -29.83 43.00
C MET A 1 26.15 -28.72 41.99
N LYS A 2 27.36 -28.13 41.98
CA LYS A 2 27.73 -27.04 41.06
C LYS A 2 27.66 -27.42 39.56
N LYS A 3 28.09 -28.65 39.21
CA LYS A 3 28.03 -29.17 37.84
C LYS A 3 26.59 -29.42 37.34
N ILE A 4 25.70 -29.89 38.22
CA ILE A 4 24.27 -30.09 37.92
C ILE A 4 23.57 -28.75 37.69
N LYS A 5 23.88 -27.72 38.52
CA LYS A 5 23.35 -26.36 38.31
C LYS A 5 23.77 -25.77 36.97
N ILE A 6 25.04 -25.94 36.56
CA ILE A 6 25.54 -25.47 35.26
C ILE A 6 24.81 -26.15 34.09
N VAL A 7 24.64 -27.48 34.16
CA VAL A 7 23.92 -28.24 33.12
C VAL A 7 22.47 -27.76 33.01
N PHE A 8 21.81 -27.53 34.15
CA PHE A 8 20.43 -27.03 34.17
C PHE A 8 20.31 -25.61 33.62
N THR A 9 21.25 -24.71 33.96
CA THR A 9 21.28 -23.34 33.43
C THR A 9 21.52 -23.31 31.92
N VAL A 10 22.41 -24.16 31.40
CA VAL A 10 22.67 -24.26 29.95
C VAL A 10 21.46 -24.82 29.20
N ALA A 11 20.78 -25.82 29.75
CA ALA A 11 19.58 -26.40 29.13
C ALA A 11 18.43 -25.39 29.05
N VAL A 12 18.21 -24.61 30.11
CA VAL A 12 17.19 -23.55 30.13
C VAL A 12 17.54 -22.43 29.14
N LEU A 13 18.83 -22.08 29.00
CA LEU A 13 19.26 -21.08 28.02
C LEU A 13 19.01 -21.54 26.58
N MET A 14 19.28 -22.81 26.24
CA MET A 14 19.03 -23.34 24.90
C MET A 14 17.53 -23.36 24.53
N LEU A 15 16.64 -23.64 25.50
CA LEU A 15 15.19 -23.62 25.27
C LEU A 15 14.65 -22.20 25.00
N ALA A 16 15.32 -21.16 25.50
CA ALA A 16 14.90 -19.77 25.31
C ALA A 16 15.16 -19.22 23.88
N PHE A 17 16.11 -19.78 23.13
CA PHE A 17 16.46 -19.28 21.78
C PHE A 17 15.70 -19.97 20.63
N GLY A 18 14.89 -21.01 20.89
CA GLY A 18 14.12 -21.72 19.87
C GLY A 18 12.72 -21.16 19.56
N ALA A 19 12.30 -20.09 20.26
CA ALA A 19 10.92 -19.58 20.20
C ALA A 19 10.66 -18.58 19.06
N CYS A 20 11.66 -18.14 18.32
CA CYS A 20 11.47 -17.28 17.16
C CYS A 20 10.98 -18.12 15.97
N LYS A 21 9.65 -18.16 15.77
CA LYS A 21 9.07 -18.60 14.50
C LYS A 21 8.99 -17.41 13.55
N TYR A 22 9.52 -17.57 12.35
CA TYR A 22 9.33 -16.62 11.27
C TYR A 22 7.95 -16.87 10.66
N ASP A 23 6.99 -15.98 10.91
CA ASP A 23 5.72 -16.02 10.19
C ASP A 23 5.99 -15.59 8.74
N PHE A 24 5.98 -16.57 7.85
CA PHE A 24 5.87 -16.29 6.42
C PHE A 24 4.46 -15.77 6.16
N ILE A 25 4.32 -14.44 6.15
CA ILE A 25 3.12 -13.79 5.62
C ILE A 25 3.12 -14.07 4.12
N ILE A 26 2.28 -15.01 3.70
CA ILE A 26 1.98 -15.23 2.28
C ILE A 26 1.40 -13.91 1.76
N PRO A 27 1.98 -13.29 0.71
CA PRO A 27 1.42 -12.10 0.11
C PRO A 27 -0.02 -12.41 -0.33
N GLU A 28 -0.98 -11.69 0.22
CA GLU A 28 -2.37 -11.76 -0.22
C GLU A 28 -2.41 -11.35 -1.70
N GLU A 29 -2.75 -12.29 -2.58
CA GLU A 29 -2.98 -11.98 -3.98
C GLU A 29 -4.18 -11.04 -4.07
N ALA A 30 -3.97 -9.91 -4.73
CA ALA A 30 -5.03 -8.96 -5.04
C ALA A 30 -6.14 -9.68 -5.85
N PRO A 31 -7.43 -9.53 -5.47
CA PRO A 31 -8.51 -10.05 -6.28
C PRO A 31 -8.46 -9.43 -7.69
N PRO A 32 -8.87 -10.19 -8.74
CA PRO A 32 -8.88 -9.67 -10.10
C PRO A 32 -9.81 -8.46 -10.21
N VAL A 33 -9.40 -7.47 -11.01
CA VAL A 33 -10.22 -6.30 -11.32
C VAL A 33 -11.38 -6.74 -12.22
N ASP A 34 -12.61 -6.64 -11.73
CA ASP A 34 -13.82 -6.87 -12.52
C ASP A 34 -14.23 -5.54 -13.21
N PRO A 35 -14.18 -5.46 -14.55
CA PRO A 35 -14.59 -4.27 -15.28
C PRO A 35 -16.10 -3.99 -15.20
N ASN A 36 -16.92 -4.97 -14.78
CA ASN A 36 -18.37 -4.82 -14.56
C ASN A 36 -18.73 -4.60 -13.08
N ALA A 37 -17.72 -4.46 -12.20
CA ALA A 37 -17.95 -4.14 -10.81
C ALA A 37 -18.69 -2.79 -10.66
N SER A 38 -19.31 -2.62 -9.50
CA SER A 38 -19.92 -1.35 -9.12
C SER A 38 -18.93 -0.19 -9.27
N GLU A 39 -19.45 0.98 -9.63
CA GLU A 39 -18.64 2.16 -9.87
C GLU A 39 -17.81 2.53 -8.62
N VAL A 40 -16.51 2.75 -8.82
CA VAL A 40 -15.59 3.16 -7.78
C VAL A 40 -15.61 4.68 -7.68
N SER A 41 -16.14 5.20 -6.57
CA SER A 41 -16.13 6.64 -6.29
C SER A 41 -14.74 7.13 -5.90
N PHE A 42 -14.27 8.22 -6.53
CA PHE A 42 -13.01 8.85 -6.12
C PHE A 42 -13.10 9.34 -4.67
N SER A 43 -14.14 10.10 -4.33
CA SER A 43 -14.27 10.73 -3.02
C SER A 43 -14.42 9.71 -1.88
N GLN A 44 -15.12 8.60 -2.13
CA GLN A 44 -15.44 7.60 -1.11
C GLN A 44 -14.44 6.44 -1.02
N LYS A 45 -13.78 6.07 -2.12
CA LYS A 45 -12.94 4.87 -2.17
C LYS A 45 -11.47 5.16 -2.43
N VAL A 46 -11.16 6.12 -3.30
CA VAL A 46 -9.76 6.41 -3.69
C VAL A 46 -9.14 7.44 -2.77
N LEU A 47 -9.81 8.58 -2.55
CA LEU A 47 -9.27 9.66 -1.75
C LEU A 47 -8.91 9.25 -0.32
N PRO A 48 -9.71 8.43 0.40
CA PRO A 48 -9.35 7.99 1.74
C PRO A 48 -8.07 7.15 1.80
N ILE A 49 -7.69 6.46 0.71
CA ILE A 49 -6.42 5.71 0.64
C ILE A 49 -5.23 6.67 0.82
N PHE A 50 -5.32 7.86 0.24
CA PHE A 50 -4.25 8.85 0.32
C PHE A 50 -4.24 9.60 1.66
N THR A 51 -5.43 9.93 2.18
CA THR A 51 -5.58 10.92 3.27
C THR A 51 -5.76 10.30 4.65
N THR A 52 -6.28 9.08 4.75
CA THR A 52 -6.55 8.43 6.05
C THR A 52 -5.24 8.04 6.73
N GLY A 53 -5.11 8.36 8.02
CA GLY A 53 -3.94 7.97 8.81
C GLY A 53 -2.61 8.57 8.35
N ASN A 54 -2.64 9.64 7.55
CA ASN A 54 -1.45 10.23 6.91
C ASN A 54 -0.68 9.26 6.01
N ASN A 55 -1.36 8.27 5.41
CA ASN A 55 -0.74 7.25 4.57
C ASN A 55 0.16 7.85 3.47
N CYS A 56 -0.37 8.74 2.65
CA CYS A 56 0.38 9.42 1.59
C CYS A 56 0.66 10.88 1.95
N THR A 57 -0.30 11.55 2.60
CA THR A 57 -0.25 12.98 2.93
C THR A 57 0.80 13.37 3.96
N ALA A 58 1.46 12.42 4.63
CA ALA A 58 2.64 12.74 5.45
C ALA A 58 3.71 13.48 4.63
N CYS A 59 3.96 13.00 3.40
CA CYS A 59 4.93 13.57 2.47
C CYS A 59 4.25 14.27 1.28
N HIS A 60 3.17 13.69 0.75
CA HIS A 60 2.44 14.19 -0.42
C HIS A 60 1.37 15.21 -0.05
N LYS A 61 1.81 16.39 0.37
CA LYS A 61 0.95 17.51 0.81
C LYS A 61 1.42 18.83 0.22
N THR A 62 0.64 19.88 0.43
CA THR A 62 0.98 21.24 -0.03
C THR A 62 2.36 21.65 0.50
N GLY A 63 3.25 22.04 -0.42
CA GLY A 63 4.65 22.38 -0.11
C GLY A 63 5.56 21.20 0.22
N GLY A 64 5.07 19.95 0.13
CA GLY A 64 5.84 18.73 0.30
C GLY A 64 6.24 18.07 -1.02
N THR A 65 6.36 16.75 -1.01
CA THR A 65 6.67 15.95 -2.20
C THR A 65 5.49 15.97 -3.17
N SER A 66 5.73 16.28 -4.44
CA SER A 66 4.69 16.22 -5.47
C SER A 66 4.35 14.76 -5.85
N PRO A 67 3.09 14.42 -6.17
CA PRO A 67 1.91 15.30 -6.18
C PRO A 67 1.38 15.61 -4.78
N ASP A 68 0.62 16.71 -4.64
CA ASP A 68 -0.15 17.00 -3.43
C ASP A 68 -1.42 16.14 -3.41
N LEU A 69 -1.47 15.17 -2.50
CA LEU A 69 -2.57 14.21 -2.36
C LEU A 69 -3.51 14.56 -1.20
N THR A 70 -3.47 15.81 -0.70
CA THR A 70 -4.45 16.30 0.27
C THR A 70 -5.85 16.32 -0.34
N ALA A 71 -6.88 16.23 0.53
CA ALA A 71 -8.28 16.18 0.11
C ALA A 71 -8.69 17.31 -0.84
N ALA A 72 -8.14 18.52 -0.64
CA ALA A 72 -8.45 19.69 -1.46
C ALA A 72 -7.85 19.62 -2.87
N ASN A 73 -6.72 18.93 -3.05
CA ASN A 73 -5.89 19.05 -4.26
C ASN A 73 -5.77 17.75 -5.06
N ALA A 74 -5.92 16.59 -4.41
CA ALA A 74 -5.55 15.29 -4.96
C ALA A 74 -6.08 15.07 -6.38
N TYR A 75 -7.40 15.15 -6.60
CA TYR A 75 -8.00 14.91 -7.91
C TYR A 75 -7.44 15.85 -8.98
N ASN A 76 -7.43 17.16 -8.71
CA ASN A 76 -7.00 18.17 -9.68
C ASN A 76 -5.54 18.00 -10.09
N VAL A 77 -4.67 17.59 -9.15
CA VAL A 77 -3.24 17.41 -9.41
C VAL A 77 -2.96 16.11 -10.17
N ILE A 78 -3.71 15.03 -9.91
CA ILE A 78 -3.47 13.72 -10.54
C ILE A 78 -4.27 13.52 -11.83
N ASN A 79 -5.34 14.28 -12.08
CA ASN A 79 -6.20 14.11 -13.26
C ASN A 79 -5.57 14.69 -14.54
N ASN A 80 -4.44 14.13 -14.94
CA ASN A 80 -3.75 14.43 -16.19
C ASN A 80 -2.85 13.25 -16.61
N ALA A 81 -2.38 13.29 -17.85
CA ALA A 81 -1.59 12.22 -18.47
C ALA A 81 -0.26 11.91 -17.77
N LYS A 82 0.26 12.78 -16.88
CA LYS A 82 1.47 12.49 -16.10
C LYS A 82 1.24 11.40 -15.07
N TYR A 83 0.04 11.35 -14.48
CA TYR A 83 -0.27 10.45 -13.37
C TYR A 83 -1.27 9.36 -13.76
N ILE A 84 -2.20 9.65 -14.67
CA ILE A 84 -3.28 8.76 -15.07
C ILE A 84 -3.22 8.50 -16.57
N ASN A 85 -3.18 7.22 -16.94
CA ASN A 85 -3.29 6.74 -18.30
C ASN A 85 -4.47 5.76 -18.39
N ILE A 86 -5.63 6.24 -18.85
CA ILE A 86 -6.85 5.41 -18.95
C ILE A 86 -6.70 4.33 -20.04
N ALA A 87 -5.89 4.57 -21.07
CA ALA A 87 -5.62 3.57 -22.11
C ALA A 87 -4.67 2.46 -21.63
N ASN A 88 -3.87 2.72 -20.60
CA ASN A 88 -3.03 1.73 -19.92
C ASN A 88 -3.10 1.95 -18.39
N PRO A 89 -4.19 1.52 -17.73
CA PRO A 89 -4.42 1.79 -16.31
C PRO A 89 -3.27 1.36 -15.40
N SER A 90 -2.72 0.16 -15.62
CA SER A 90 -1.60 -0.38 -14.83
C SER A 90 -0.28 0.39 -15.06
N GLY A 91 -0.14 1.09 -16.18
CA GLY A 91 0.98 2.00 -16.46
C GLY A 91 0.82 3.40 -15.85
N SER A 92 -0.30 3.69 -15.19
CA SER A 92 -0.50 4.99 -14.53
C SER A 92 0.48 5.17 -13.37
N LYS A 93 1.18 6.31 -13.29
CA LYS A 93 2.15 6.56 -12.22
C LYS A 93 1.51 6.58 -10.84
N ILE A 94 0.28 7.10 -10.71
CA ILE A 94 -0.42 7.10 -9.42
C ILE A 94 -0.69 5.68 -8.91
N TYR A 95 -0.75 4.68 -9.80
CA TYR A 95 -0.89 3.27 -9.46
C TYR A 95 0.48 2.59 -9.29
N SER A 96 1.30 2.59 -10.34
CA SER A 96 2.53 1.77 -10.42
C SER A 96 3.61 2.16 -9.40
N VAL A 97 3.80 3.45 -9.13
CA VAL A 97 4.84 3.93 -8.20
C VAL A 97 4.55 3.50 -6.76
N ALA A 98 3.28 3.37 -6.38
CA ALA A 98 2.87 2.97 -5.03
C ALA A 98 2.34 1.52 -4.98
N ALA A 99 2.50 0.74 -6.05
CA ALA A 99 2.05 -0.65 -6.11
C ALA A 99 2.74 -1.53 -5.05
N PRO A 100 2.08 -2.58 -4.52
CA PRO A 100 2.63 -3.40 -3.44
C PRO A 100 4.02 -3.99 -3.76
N SER A 101 4.22 -4.43 -5.00
CA SER A 101 5.44 -5.10 -5.48
C SER A 101 6.52 -4.15 -6.02
N THR A 102 6.25 -2.84 -6.11
CA THR A 102 7.22 -1.89 -6.69
C THR A 102 8.48 -1.77 -5.84
N SER A 103 9.63 -1.56 -6.46
CA SER A 103 10.87 -1.17 -5.78
C SER A 103 11.14 0.34 -5.87
N GLU A 104 10.37 1.08 -6.67
CA GLU A 104 10.58 2.51 -6.92
C GLU A 104 10.24 3.39 -5.71
N HIS A 105 9.36 2.91 -4.83
CA HIS A 105 8.92 3.62 -3.65
C HIS A 105 9.19 2.79 -2.39
N SER A 106 10.00 3.31 -1.47
CA SER A 106 10.43 2.58 -0.27
C SER A 106 9.55 2.82 0.96
N HIS A 107 8.72 3.87 0.94
CA HIS A 107 7.85 4.24 2.06
C HIS A 107 6.49 3.54 1.94
N LYS A 108 5.42 4.16 2.48
CA LYS A 108 4.06 3.61 2.41
C LYS A 108 3.68 3.30 0.96
N LYS A 109 3.21 2.07 0.73
CA LYS A 109 2.64 1.57 -0.52
C LYS A 109 1.17 1.24 -0.30
N TYR A 110 0.46 1.01 -1.40
CA TYR A 110 -0.84 0.37 -1.35
C TYR A 110 -0.72 -1.04 -0.77
N THR A 111 -1.72 -1.44 -0.01
CA THR A 111 -2.08 -2.86 0.16
C THR A 111 -2.57 -3.44 -1.17
N ALA A 112 -2.64 -4.77 -1.28
CA ALA A 112 -3.18 -5.44 -2.45
C ALA A 112 -4.60 -4.94 -2.79
N THR A 113 -5.47 -4.81 -1.79
CA THR A 113 -6.85 -4.32 -1.95
C THR A 113 -6.92 -2.86 -2.36
N GLU A 114 -6.10 -1.98 -1.77
CA GLU A 114 -6.04 -0.57 -2.18
C GLU A 114 -5.56 -0.41 -3.62
N ALA A 115 -4.57 -1.22 -4.03
CA ALA A 115 -4.10 -1.22 -5.40
C ALA A 115 -5.19 -1.63 -6.39
N VAL A 116 -6.01 -2.64 -6.04
CA VAL A 116 -7.19 -3.03 -6.84
C VAL A 116 -8.19 -1.87 -6.95
N ILE A 117 -8.49 -1.18 -5.85
CA ILE A 117 -9.43 -0.04 -5.87
C ILE A 117 -8.93 1.06 -6.81
N VAL A 118 -7.66 1.46 -6.69
CA VAL A 118 -7.07 2.51 -7.53
C VAL A 118 -7.05 2.07 -9.00
N LEU A 119 -6.67 0.83 -9.30
CA LEU A 119 -6.64 0.31 -10.66
C LEU A 119 -8.04 0.22 -11.29
N SER A 120 -9.02 -0.25 -10.53
CA SER A 120 -10.43 -0.30 -10.95
C SER A 120 -10.96 1.09 -11.25
N TRP A 121 -10.71 2.07 -10.38
CA TRP A 121 -11.11 3.46 -10.61
C TRP A 121 -10.51 4.03 -11.90
N ILE A 122 -9.22 3.80 -12.17
CA ILE A 122 -8.58 4.25 -13.42
C ILE A 122 -9.19 3.55 -14.64
N THR A 123 -9.42 2.24 -14.53
CA THR A 123 -10.05 1.43 -15.59
C THR A 123 -11.46 1.93 -15.92
N GLN A 124 -12.20 2.42 -14.91
CA GLN A 124 -13.55 2.99 -15.06
C GLN A 124 -13.54 4.47 -15.52
N GLY A 125 -12.38 5.00 -15.92
CA GLY A 125 -12.24 6.35 -16.48
C GLY A 125 -11.85 7.43 -15.47
N ALA A 126 -11.39 7.05 -14.27
CA ALA A 126 -10.84 7.95 -13.26
C ALA A 126 -11.73 9.15 -12.91
N LYS A 127 -13.05 8.93 -12.76
CA LYS A 127 -14.04 10.00 -12.57
C LYS A 127 -13.90 10.70 -11.22
N ASN A 128 -14.34 11.96 -11.16
CA ASN A 128 -14.50 12.74 -9.92
C ASN A 128 -15.94 12.61 -9.39
N ASN A 129 -16.22 11.59 -8.58
CA ASN A 129 -17.55 11.25 -8.09
C ASN A 129 -17.57 10.88 -6.60
#